data_AF-A0A6L2R4K5-F1
#
_entry.id   AF-A0A6L2R4K5-F1
#
_cell.length_a   1.000
_cell.length_b   1.000
_cell.length_c   1.000
_cell.angle_alpha   90.00
_cell.angle_beta   90.00
_cell.angle_gamma   90.00
#
_symmetry.space_group_name_H-M   'P 1'
#
loop_
_entity.id
_entity.type
_entity.pdbx_description
1 polymer ?
#
loop_
_entity_poly.entity_id
_entity_poly.type
_entity_poly.pdbx_seq_one_letter_code
_entity_poly.pdbx_strand_id
1 'polypeptide(L)'
;MLELNITLFFQLANFFIAIFILNLILIRPIRDIIKQRNGVIDKMTGEADTFEQQAASRLANYETELVRARQNAGNTRNLGRKTGVLEQQNIVGVAQQNARAIVDDARGAVRNEAESTLKTLRKQVAGLSAGLADRLIKG
;
A
#
# COMPACT_ATOMS: atom_id res chain seq x y z
N MET A 1 -32.86 -63.86 70.89
CA MET A 1 -34.00 -63.31 70.13
C MET A 1 -33.67 -61.86 69.81
N LEU A 2 -34.02 -61.38 68.61
CA LEU A 2 -33.87 -59.96 68.28
C LEU A 2 -34.88 -59.17 69.12
N GLU A 3 -34.47 -58.76 70.31
CA GLU A 3 -35.25 -57.79 71.08
C GLU A 3 -35.16 -56.45 70.38
N LEU A 4 -36.27 -56.03 69.77
CA LEU A 4 -36.41 -54.73 69.14
C LEU A 4 -36.47 -53.66 70.24
N ASN A 5 -35.31 -53.31 70.79
CA ASN A 5 -35.18 -52.32 71.85
C ASN A 5 -35.04 -50.91 71.26
N ILE A 6 -35.43 -49.89 72.03
CA ILE A 6 -35.27 -48.46 71.71
C ILE A 6 -33.84 -48.12 71.26
N THR A 7 -32.84 -48.84 71.76
CA THR A 7 -31.43 -48.73 71.36
C THR A 7 -31.20 -48.95 69.86
N LEU A 8 -31.97 -49.84 69.21
CA LEU A 8 -31.85 -50.12 67.78
C LEU A 8 -32.36 -48.93 66.94
N PHE A 9 -33.41 -48.24 67.41
CA PHE A 9 -33.87 -46.98 66.82
C PHE A 9 -32.83 -45.86 66.98
N PHE A 10 -32.19 -45.74 68.14
CA PHE A 10 -31.10 -44.79 68.35
C PHE A 10 -29.87 -45.09 67.48
N GLN A 11 -29.52 -46.37 67.31
CA GLN A 11 -28.42 -46.79 66.44
C GLN A 11 -28.71 -46.50 64.96
N LEU A 12 -29.95 -46.73 64.52
CA LEU A 12 -30.40 -46.41 63.16
C LEU A 12 -30.40 -44.90 62.92
N ALA A 13 -30.89 -44.12 63.88
CA ALA A 13 -30.84 -42.65 63.82
C ALA A 13 -29.39 -42.14 63.72
N ASN A 14 -28.47 -42.69 64.52
CA ASN A 14 -27.05 -42.34 64.45
C ASN A 14 -26.41 -42.72 63.10
N PHE A 15 -26.78 -43.88 62.54
CA PHE A 15 -26.33 -44.28 61.21
C PHE A 15 -26.80 -43.32 60.11
N PHE A 16 -28.07 -42.90 60.14
CA PHE A 16 -28.59 -41.90 59.19
C PHE A 16 -27.96 -40.52 59.39
N ILE A 17 -27.72 -40.09 60.62
CA ILE A 17 -26.99 -38.85 60.92
C ILE A 17 -25.56 -38.92 60.38
N ALA A 18 -24.86 -40.03 60.59
CA ALA A 18 -23.52 -40.24 60.06
C ALA A 18 -23.49 -40.22 58.53
N ILE A 19 -24.45 -40.87 57.86
CA ILE A 19 -24.60 -40.80 56.39
C ILE A 19 -24.87 -39.37 55.92
N PHE A 20 -25.73 -38.64 56.62
CA PHE A 20 -26.06 -37.26 56.26
C PHE A 20 -24.84 -36.35 56.37
N ILE A 21 -24.08 -36.46 57.45
CA ILE A 21 -22.83 -35.74 57.66
C ILE A 21 -21.79 -36.13 56.61
N LEU A 22 -21.65 -37.42 56.31
CA LEU A 22 -20.72 -37.92 55.30
C LEU A 22 -21.08 -37.43 53.88
N ASN A 23 -22.37 -37.39 53.54
CA ASN A 23 -22.85 -36.85 52.27
C ASN A 23 -22.52 -35.35 52.15
N LEU A 24 -22.71 -34.60 53.23
CA LEU A 24 -22.40 -33.17 53.26
C LEU A 24 -20.89 -32.89 53.16
N ILE A 25 -20.06 -33.67 53.86
CA ILE A 25 -18.61 -33.46 53.95
C ILE A 25 -17.84 -34.08 52.77
N LEU A 26 -18.30 -35.19 52.19
CA LEU A 26 -17.50 -35.95 51.21
C LEU A 26 -18.08 -35.87 49.79
N ILE A 27 -19.37 -36.14 49.63
CA ILE A 27 -19.99 -36.25 48.29
C ILE A 27 -20.05 -34.90 47.60
N ARG A 28 -20.41 -33.83 48.32
CA ARG A 28 -20.45 -32.47 47.76
C ARG A 28 -19.09 -31.97 47.26
N PRO A 29 -18.02 -31.91 48.08
CA PRO A 29 -16.75 -31.37 47.61
C PRO A 29 -16.09 -32.24 46.54
N ILE A 30 -16.24 -33.57 46.58
CA ILE A 30 -15.71 -34.43 45.52
C ILE A 30 -16.38 -34.12 44.18
N ARG A 31 -17.71 -33.95 44.17
CA ARG A 31 -18.44 -33.59 42.94
C ARG A 31 -18.01 -32.23 42.40
N ASP A 32 -17.78 -31.26 43.29
CA ASP A 32 -17.37 -29.92 42.90
C ASP A 32 -15.94 -29.91 42.34
N ILE A 33 -15.01 -30.69 42.90
CA ILE A 33 -13.65 -30.86 42.35
C ILE A 33 -13.69 -31.52 40.96
N ILE A 34 -14.51 -32.56 40.76
CA ILE A 34 -14.65 -33.21 39.46
C ILE A 34 -15.22 -32.23 38.42
N LYS A 35 -16.25 -31.46 38.79
CA LYS A 35 -16.81 -30.42 37.92
C LYS A 35 -15.79 -29.33 37.59
N GLN A 36 -15.02 -28.88 38.58
CA GLN A 36 -13.98 -27.88 38.36
C GLN A 36 -12.91 -28.41 37.41
N ARG A 37 -12.45 -29.65 37.59
CA ARG A 37 -11.47 -30.28 36.71
C ARG A 37 -11.99 -30.38 35.28
N ASN A 38 -13.21 -30.86 35.09
CA ASN A 38 -13.80 -30.96 33.76
C ASN A 38 -13.98 -29.57 33.12
N GLY A 39 -14.44 -28.58 33.89
CA GLY A 39 -14.60 -27.21 33.40
C GLY A 39 -13.28 -26.54 33.02
N VAL A 40 -12.18 -26.83 33.71
CA VAL A 40 -10.84 -26.35 33.31
C VAL A 40 -10.40 -26.99 32.00
N ILE A 41 -10.61 -28.30 31.83
CA ILE A 41 -10.25 -29.01 30.60
C ILE A 41 -11.07 -28.47 29.42
N ASP A 42 -12.40 -28.39 29.57
CA ASP A 42 -13.29 -27.89 28.52
C ASP A 42 -12.93 -26.44 28.13
N LYS A 43 -12.60 -25.60 29.13
CA LYS A 43 -12.16 -24.23 28.89
C LYS A 43 -10.82 -24.18 28.15
N MET A 44 -9.83 -24.99 28.55
CA MET A 44 -8.53 -25.06 27.87
C MET A 44 -8.68 -25.53 26.43
N THR A 45 -9.52 -26.53 26.16
CA THR A 45 -9.81 -26.99 24.80
C THR A 45 -10.50 -25.90 23.97
N GLY A 46 -11.52 -25.23 24.53
CA GLY A 46 -12.17 -24.12 23.83
C GLY A 46 -11.24 -22.93 23.56
N GLU A 47 -10.34 -22.60 24.51
CA GLU A 47 -9.32 -21.57 24.32
C GLU A 47 -8.31 -21.97 23.22
N ALA A 48 -7.91 -23.25 23.16
CA ALA A 48 -7.04 -23.76 22.11
C ALA A 48 -7.70 -23.67 20.72
N ASP A 49 -8.94 -24.13 20.59
CA ASP A 49 -9.70 -24.08 19.33
C ASP A 49 -9.90 -22.63 18.85
N THR A 50 -10.24 -21.71 19.77
CA THR A 50 -10.39 -20.29 19.43
C THR A 50 -9.06 -19.66 19.03
N PHE A 51 -7.96 -20.03 19.68
CA PHE A 51 -6.62 -19.57 19.31
C PHE A 51 -6.22 -20.07 17.90
N GLU A 52 -6.49 -21.34 17.58
CA GLU A 52 -6.23 -21.91 16.27
C GLU A 52 -7.05 -21.21 15.17
N GLN A 53 -8.35 -20.99 15.40
CA GLN A 53 -9.21 -20.26 14.47
C GLN A 53 -8.74 -18.82 14.27
N GLN A 54 -8.35 -18.13 15.34
CA GLN A 54 -7.81 -16.77 15.26
C GLN A 54 -6.47 -16.73 14.52
N ALA A 55 -5.58 -17.70 14.75
CA ALA A 55 -4.31 -17.82 14.06
C ALA A 55 -4.51 -18.05 12.56
N ALA A 56 -5.40 -18.99 12.20
CA ALA A 56 -5.75 -19.27 10.81
C ALA A 56 -6.36 -18.04 10.11
N SER A 57 -7.28 -17.34 10.77
CA SER A 57 -7.88 -16.11 10.25
C SER A 57 -6.84 -14.99 10.07
N ARG A 58 -5.94 -14.81 11.03
CA ARG A 58 -4.85 -13.82 10.92
C ARG A 58 -3.89 -14.16 9.79
N LEU A 59 -3.56 -15.43 9.59
CA LEU A 59 -2.71 -15.88 8.50
C LEU A 59 -3.37 -15.61 7.14
N ALA A 60 -4.64 -15.99 6.98
CA ALA A 60 -5.39 -15.74 5.74
C ALA A 60 -5.51 -14.24 5.42
N ASN A 61 -5.77 -13.41 6.43
CA ASN A 61 -5.79 -11.95 6.28
C ASN A 61 -4.42 -11.40 5.88
N TYR A 62 -3.35 -11.89 6.51
CA TYR A 62 -1.98 -11.49 6.19
C TYR A 62 -1.61 -11.84 4.75
N GLU A 63 -1.91 -13.06 4.30
CA GLU A 63 -1.68 -13.48 2.92
C GLU A 63 -2.47 -12.62 1.92
N THR A 64 -3.72 -12.31 2.24
CA THR A 64 -4.57 -11.46 1.41
C THR A 64 -4.01 -10.04 1.29
N GLU A 65 -3.58 -9.43 2.40
CA GLU A 65 -2.95 -8.11 2.39
C GLU A 65 -1.61 -8.12 1.63
N LEU A 66 -0.83 -9.20 1.75
CA LEU A 66 0.42 -9.34 1.02
C LEU A 66 0.20 -9.41 -0.49
N VAL A 67 -0.82 -10.16 -0.94
CA VAL A 67 -1.22 -10.23 -2.36
C VAL A 67 -1.69 -8.86 -2.84
N ARG A 68 -2.55 -8.18 -2.07
CA ARG A 68 -3.03 -6.84 -2.41
C ARG A 68 -1.88 -5.83 -2.49
N ALA A 69 -0.93 -5.86 -1.55
CA ALA A 69 0.24 -5.01 -1.56
C ALA A 69 1.12 -5.24 -2.80
N ARG A 70 1.33 -6.50 -3.20
CA ARG A 70 2.06 -6.84 -4.43
C ARG A 70 1.36 -6.34 -5.69
N GLN A 71 0.04 -6.51 -5.77
CA GLN A 71 -0.77 -6.01 -6.89
C GLN A 71 -0.70 -4.48 -6.96
N ASN A 72 -0.87 -3.79 -5.83
CA ASN A 72 -0.76 -2.34 -5.77
C ASN A 72 0.62 -1.85 -6.18
N ALA A 73 1.70 -2.47 -5.68
CA ALA A 73 3.06 -2.13 -6.08
C ALA A 73 3.29 -2.32 -7.60
N GLY A 74 2.77 -3.41 -8.17
CA GLY A 74 2.80 -3.67 -9.61
C GLY A 74 2.05 -2.59 -10.40
N ASN A 75 0.85 -2.22 -9.95
CA ASN A 75 0.03 -1.17 -10.56
C ASN A 75 0.71 0.20 -10.49
N THR A 76 1.25 0.59 -9.33
CA THR A 76 1.97 1.85 -9.14
C THR A 76 3.22 1.90 -10.02
N ARG A 77 3.97 0.80 -10.13
CA ARG A 77 5.13 0.72 -11.02
C ARG A 77 4.74 0.88 -12.49
N ASN A 78 3.67 0.22 -12.93
CA ASN A 78 3.17 0.31 -14.30
C ASN A 78 2.66 1.73 -14.60
N LEU A 79 1.93 2.33 -13.67
CA LEU A 79 1.47 3.71 -13.78
C LEU A 79 2.65 4.68 -13.90
N GLY A 80 3.64 4.56 -13.00
CA GLY A 80 4.87 5.36 -13.03
C GLY A 80 5.67 5.21 -14.32
N ARG A 81 5.73 3.99 -14.88
CA ARG A 81 6.35 3.78 -16.20
C ARG A 81 5.55 4.48 -17.31
N LYS A 82 4.22 4.37 -17.29
CA LYS A 82 3.36 5.01 -18.31
C LYS A 82 3.45 6.53 -18.24
N THR A 83 3.40 7.12 -17.05
CA THR A 83 3.55 8.56 -16.86
C THR A 83 4.96 9.02 -17.26
N GLY A 84 5.99 8.26 -16.90
CA GLY A 84 7.37 8.57 -17.32
C GLY A 84 7.57 8.57 -18.83
N VAL A 85 6.95 7.62 -19.55
CA VAL A 85 6.99 7.59 -21.03
C VAL A 85 6.25 8.78 -21.64
N LEU A 86 5.08 9.14 -21.10
CA LEU A 86 4.33 10.31 -21.57
C LEU A 86 5.11 11.60 -21.33
N GLU A 87 5.72 11.75 -20.17
CA GLU A 87 6.54 12.91 -19.83
C GLU A 87 7.77 13.01 -20.73
N GLN A 88 8.45 11.89 -20.97
CA GLN A 88 9.56 11.83 -21.91
C GLN A 88 9.13 12.26 -23.33
N GLN A 89 7.98 11.78 -23.81
CA GLN A 89 7.44 12.18 -25.11
C GLN A 89 7.13 13.68 -25.16
N ASN A 90 6.55 14.24 -24.10
CA ASN A 90 6.28 15.68 -24.00
C ASN A 90 7.57 16.50 -24.03
N ILE A 91 8.57 16.14 -23.22
CA ILE A 91 9.86 16.85 -23.16
C ILE A 91 10.54 16.81 -24.53
N VAL A 92 10.60 15.64 -25.17
CA VAL A 92 11.20 15.50 -26.51
C VAL A 92 10.42 16.30 -27.55
N GLY A 93 9.07 16.28 -27.49
CA GLY A 93 8.22 17.05 -28.39
C GLY A 93 8.44 18.56 -28.28
N VAL A 94 8.49 19.09 -27.05
CA VAL A 94 8.78 20.51 -26.78
C VAL A 94 10.18 20.86 -27.24
N ALA A 95 11.19 20.02 -26.96
CA ALA A 95 12.55 20.24 -27.41
C ALA A 95 12.65 20.29 -28.95
N GLN A 96 11.95 19.39 -29.66
CA GLN A 96 11.89 19.39 -31.11
C GLN A 96 11.20 20.64 -31.68
N GLN A 97 10.11 21.08 -31.05
CA GLN A 97 9.40 22.30 -31.46
C GLN A 97 10.28 23.54 -31.28
N ASN A 98 10.96 23.65 -30.14
CA ASN A 98 11.90 24.74 -29.87
C ASN A 98 13.07 24.72 -30.85
N ALA A 99 13.63 23.54 -31.15
CA ALA A 99 14.70 23.42 -32.14
C ALA A 99 14.26 23.87 -33.54
N ARG A 100 13.03 23.52 -33.96
CA ARG A 100 12.46 23.99 -35.23
C ARG A 100 12.27 25.51 -35.24
N ALA A 101 11.72 26.07 -34.17
CA ALA A 101 11.54 27.51 -34.04
C ALA A 101 12.87 28.27 -34.15
N ILE A 102 13.93 27.81 -33.47
CA ILE A 102 15.27 28.40 -33.56
C ILE A 102 15.82 28.36 -34.99
N VAL A 103 15.65 27.24 -35.69
CA VAL A 103 16.13 27.10 -37.09
C VAL A 103 15.35 28.03 -38.02
N ASP A 104 14.04 28.14 -37.85
CA ASP A 104 13.20 29.01 -38.67
C ASP A 104 13.49 30.49 -38.42
N ASP A 105 13.70 30.89 -37.15
CA ASP A 105 14.12 32.23 -36.77
C ASP A 105 15.50 32.57 -37.36
N ALA A 106 16.47 31.66 -37.25
CA ALA A 106 17.81 31.85 -37.82
C ALA A 106 17.76 31.99 -39.35
N ARG A 107 16.94 31.19 -40.04
CA ARG A 107 16.73 31.31 -41.49
C ARG A 107 16.09 32.65 -41.86
N GLY A 108 15.14 33.13 -41.06
CA GLY A 108 14.53 34.45 -41.22
C GLY A 108 15.55 35.57 -41.07
N ALA A 109 16.37 35.52 -40.01
CA ALA A 109 17.44 36.48 -39.75
C ALA A 109 18.46 36.53 -40.91
N VAL A 110 18.92 35.38 -41.40
CA VAL A 110 19.87 35.29 -42.52
C VAL A 110 19.28 35.89 -43.81
N ARG A 111 17.99 35.65 -44.09
CA ARG A 111 17.32 36.25 -45.26
C ARG A 111 17.26 37.78 -45.16
N ASN A 112 16.86 38.29 -43.99
CA ASN A 112 16.79 39.73 -43.75
C ASN A 112 18.18 40.39 -43.85
N GLU A 113 19.21 39.74 -43.31
CA GLU A 113 20.60 40.20 -43.39
C GLU A 113 21.10 40.21 -44.84
N ALA A 114 20.82 39.16 -45.61
CA ALA A 114 21.17 39.08 -47.03
C ALA A 114 20.50 40.20 -47.85
N GLU A 115 19.21 40.46 -47.63
CA GLU A 115 18.48 41.56 -48.30
C GLU A 115 19.06 42.93 -47.93
N SER A 116 19.37 43.15 -46.65
CA SER A 116 19.96 44.41 -46.18
C SER A 116 21.35 44.66 -46.78
N THR A 117 22.17 43.61 -46.88
CA THR A 117 23.52 43.65 -47.46
C THR A 117 23.46 43.91 -48.95
N LEU A 118 22.54 43.24 -49.68
CA LEU A 118 22.28 43.50 -51.11
C LEU A 118 21.86 44.96 -51.38
N LYS A 119 20.98 45.52 -50.54
CA LYS A 119 20.55 46.92 -50.64
C LYS A 119 21.72 47.89 -50.42
N THR A 120 22.61 47.57 -49.48
CA THR A 120 23.80 48.35 -49.18
C THR A 120 24.82 48.28 -50.31
N LEU A 121 25.10 47.08 -50.85
CA LEU A 121 25.95 46.87 -52.02
C LEU A 121 25.45 47.65 -53.23
N ARG A 122 24.14 47.62 -53.53
CA ARG A 122 23.56 48.40 -54.64
C ARG A 122 23.78 49.90 -54.48
N LYS A 123 23.65 50.44 -53.25
CA LYS A 123 23.96 51.86 -52.97
C LYS A 123 25.45 52.17 -53.17
N GLN A 124 26.33 51.30 -52.71
CA GLN A 124 27.78 51.48 -52.86
C GLN A 124 28.21 51.43 -54.34
N VAL A 125 27.67 50.49 -55.11
CA VAL A 125 27.92 50.40 -56.57
C VAL A 125 27.42 51.65 -57.29
N ALA A 126 26.21 52.14 -56.98
CA ALA A 126 25.69 53.38 -57.57
C ALA A 126 26.59 54.59 -57.24
N GLY A 127 27.10 54.68 -56.01
CA GLY A 127 28.05 55.73 -55.60
C GLY A 127 29.39 55.64 -56.34
N LEU A 128 29.93 54.43 -56.52
CA LEU A 128 31.15 54.18 -57.30
C LEU A 128 30.98 54.54 -58.78
N SER A 129 29.85 54.17 -59.39
CA SER A 129 29.53 54.52 -60.78
C SER A 129 29.38 56.03 -60.97
N ALA A 130 28.76 56.73 -60.03
CA ALA A 130 28.66 58.19 -60.05
C ALA A 130 30.03 58.88 -59.90
N GLY A 131 30.89 58.36 -59.01
CA GLY A 131 32.27 58.86 -58.85
C GLY A 131 33.15 58.62 -60.08
N LEU A 132 32.96 57.49 -60.78
CA LEU A 132 33.61 57.22 -62.07
C LEU A 132 33.11 58.16 -63.17
N ALA A 133 31.80 58.41 -63.23
CA ALA A 133 31.23 59.35 -64.19
C ALA A 133 31.71 60.79 -63.96
N ASP A 134 31.80 61.24 -62.71
CA ASP A 134 32.30 62.59 -62.38
C ASP A 134 33.80 62.73 -62.71
N ARG A 135 34.60 61.65 -62.57
CA ARG A 135 36.00 61.62 -63.03
C ARG A 135 36.14 61.62 -64.56
N LEU A 136 35.20 61.04 -65.30
CA LEU A 136 35.21 61.01 -66.76
C LEU A 136 34.78 62.35 -67.38
N ILE A 137 33.94 63.12 -66.68
CA ILE A 137 33.44 64.44 -67.13
C ILE A 137 34.39 65.59 -66.74
N LYS A 138 35.20 65.42 -65.68
CA LYS A 138 36.20 66.40 -65.23
C LYS A 138 37.63 66.16 -65.76
N GLY A 139 37.81 65.19 -66.65
CA GLY A 139 39.03 65.03 -67.46
C GLY A 139 38.76 65.51 -68.88
#